data_AF-A0A136JVW1-F1
#
_entry.id   AF-A0A136JVW1-F1
#
_cell.length_a   1.000
_cell.length_b   1.000
_cell.length_c   1.000
_cell.angle_alpha   90.00
_cell.angle_beta   90.00
_cell.angle_gamma   90.00
#
_symmetry.space_group_name_H-M   'P 1'
#
loop_
_entity.id
_entity.type
_entity.pdbx_description
1 polymer ?
#
loop_
_entity_poly.entity_id
_entity_poly.type
_entity_poly.pdbx_seq_one_letter_code
_entity_poly.pdbx_strand_id
1 'polypeptide(L)'
;MTVIPCGSYFYALNAHACGEKWKANKNMKKIVINKSFDRFCVSHKAFLRLRELGQPEALQETDRGAYWHSAATPREPALNQCGALIPRDDRRLIQVVEELGEEANGHCADLKVIGIPDGVQWVITKTNGSEQVSEQHRT
;
A
#
# COMPACT_ATOMS: atom_id res chain seq x y z
N MET A 1 15.57 -44.61 51.80
CA MET A 1 14.78 -45.35 50.80
C MET A 1 13.63 -44.44 50.37
N THR A 2 13.58 -43.93 49.15
CA THR A 2 13.02 -44.63 47.98
C THR A 2 13.79 -44.34 46.70
N VAL A 3 13.78 -45.34 45.82
CA VAL A 3 14.56 -45.50 44.59
C VAL A 3 13.69 -45.29 43.35
N ILE A 4 14.21 -44.52 42.37
CA ILE A 4 14.29 -44.82 40.89
C ILE A 4 12.94 -44.86 40.11
N PRO A 5 12.79 -44.29 38.88
CA PRO A 5 13.66 -44.67 37.76
C PRO A 5 14.09 -43.66 36.69
N CYS A 6 15.24 -44.04 36.11
CA CYS A 6 15.72 -43.73 34.77
C CYS A 6 14.79 -44.25 33.66
N GLY A 7 14.86 -43.57 32.51
CA GLY A 7 14.39 -44.05 31.21
C GLY A 7 13.31 -43.12 30.65
N SER A 8 13.32 -42.69 29.39
CA SER A 8 14.14 -43.02 28.23
C SER A 8 13.81 -41.98 27.14
N TYR A 9 14.84 -41.58 26.39
CA TYR A 9 14.80 -41.22 24.97
C TYR A 9 13.55 -40.53 24.39
N PHE A 10 13.70 -39.25 24.03
CA PHE A 10 13.15 -38.76 22.76
C PHE A 10 14.15 -37.79 22.11
N TYR A 11 14.59 -38.17 20.91
CA TYR A 11 15.30 -37.31 19.97
C TYR A 11 14.32 -36.29 19.38
N ALA A 12 14.70 -35.03 19.35
CA ALA A 12 14.27 -34.06 18.34
C ALA A 12 15.46 -33.12 18.11
N LEU A 13 16.39 -33.49 17.23
CA LEU A 13 16.50 -32.95 15.88
C LEU A 13 16.22 -31.44 15.79
N ASN A 14 17.31 -30.69 15.58
CA ASN A 14 17.41 -29.48 14.77
C ASN A 14 16.10 -28.75 14.41
N ALA A 15 15.93 -27.56 14.99
CA ALA A 15 15.30 -26.44 14.31
C ALA A 15 16.29 -25.26 14.30
N HIS A 16 17.40 -25.45 13.58
CA HIS A 16 18.16 -24.33 13.04
C HIS A 16 17.39 -23.84 11.80
N ALA A 17 17.13 -22.53 11.76
CA ALA A 17 16.50 -21.77 10.67
C ALA A 17 14.96 -21.82 10.56
N CYS A 18 14.28 -20.84 11.17
CA CYS A 18 13.33 -19.99 10.43
C CYS A 18 13.07 -18.70 11.23
N GLY A 19 13.63 -17.57 10.79
CA GLY A 19 13.33 -16.29 11.43
C GLY A 19 14.21 -15.11 11.03
N GLU A 20 15.35 -15.31 10.36
CA GLU A 20 16.14 -14.18 9.81
C GLU A 20 15.78 -13.91 8.35
N LYS A 21 14.52 -13.59 8.05
CA LYS A 21 14.12 -13.14 6.71
C LYS A 21 13.44 -11.79 6.73
N TRP A 22 14.15 -10.81 7.26
CA TRP A 22 14.12 -9.42 6.77
C TRP A 22 15.09 -8.60 7.63
N LYS A 23 16.38 -8.54 7.24
CA LYS A 23 17.04 -7.25 7.44
C LYS A 23 16.29 -6.32 6.49
N ALA A 24 15.37 -5.51 7.02
CA ALA A 24 14.77 -4.43 6.26
C ALA A 24 15.93 -3.70 5.58
N ASN A 25 16.01 -3.79 4.24
CA ASN A 25 16.88 -2.91 3.47
C ASN A 25 16.42 -1.50 3.84
N LYS A 26 17.19 -0.84 4.71
CA LYS A 26 16.86 0.43 5.37
C LYS A 26 16.83 1.61 4.37
N ASN A 27 16.90 1.28 3.08
CA ASN A 27 17.16 2.12 1.94
C ASN A 27 16.17 1.76 0.80
N MET A 28 14.92 1.41 1.11
CA MET A 28 13.86 1.26 0.10
C MET A 28 12.69 2.17 0.45
N LYS A 29 12.35 3.05 -0.48
CA LYS A 29 11.17 3.92 -0.43
C LYS A 29 10.03 3.23 -1.17
N LYS A 30 8.89 3.06 -0.51
CA LYS A 30 7.67 2.56 -1.16
C LYS A 30 6.92 3.72 -1.81
N ILE A 31 6.30 3.46 -2.94
CA ILE A 31 5.40 4.42 -3.60
C ILE A 31 4.19 3.70 -4.20
N VAL A 32 3.09 4.44 -4.40
CA VAL A 32 1.85 3.93 -4.98
C VAL A 32 1.70 4.41 -6.43
N ILE A 33 1.54 3.46 -7.34
CA ILE A 33 1.39 3.69 -8.78
C ILE A 33 0.02 3.21 -9.26
N ASN A 34 -0.52 3.85 -10.30
CA ASN A 34 -1.74 3.40 -10.96
C ASN A 34 -1.42 2.63 -12.25
N LYS A 35 -1.76 1.35 -12.31
CA LYS A 35 -1.57 0.52 -13.50
C LYS A 35 -2.66 0.69 -14.55
N SER A 36 -3.74 1.41 -14.26
CA SER A 36 -4.86 1.60 -15.18
C SER A 36 -4.66 2.80 -16.13
N PHE A 37 -5.43 2.79 -17.24
CA PHE A 37 -5.49 3.82 -18.28
C PHE A 37 -6.01 5.18 -17.79
N ASP A 38 -6.65 5.22 -16.62
CA ASP A 38 -7.31 6.41 -16.10
C ASP A 38 -6.43 7.23 -15.14
N ARG A 39 -7.02 8.22 -14.48
CA ARG A 39 -6.38 9.02 -13.45
C ARG A 39 -6.16 8.21 -12.18
N PHE A 40 -5.12 8.56 -11.44
CA PHE A 40 -4.95 8.04 -10.09
C PHE A 40 -6.08 8.56 -9.20
N CYS A 41 -6.79 7.62 -8.60
CA CYS A 41 -7.78 7.89 -7.59
C CYS A 41 -7.84 6.72 -6.61
N VAL A 42 -8.09 7.05 -5.34
CA VAL A 42 -8.41 6.09 -4.30
C VAL A 42 -9.91 5.96 -4.14
N SER A 43 -10.36 4.82 -3.65
CA SER A 43 -11.76 4.61 -3.33
C SER A 43 -12.22 5.51 -2.18
N HIS A 44 -13.53 5.75 -2.07
CA HIS A 44 -14.11 6.49 -0.95
C HIS A 44 -13.76 5.83 0.39
N LYS A 45 -13.75 4.49 0.45
CA LYS A 45 -13.33 3.71 1.63
C LYS A 45 -11.89 4.03 2.04
N ALA A 46 -10.96 4.02 1.08
CA ALA A 46 -9.57 4.39 1.33
C ALA A 46 -9.43 5.87 1.72
N PHE A 47 -10.20 6.75 1.10
CA PHE A 47 -10.19 8.18 1.40
C PHE A 47 -10.65 8.48 2.84
N LEU A 48 -11.72 7.82 3.30
CA LEU A 48 -12.16 7.90 4.69
C LEU A 48 -11.07 7.39 5.65
N ARG A 49 -10.44 6.27 5.32
CA ARG A 49 -9.33 5.73 6.12
C ARG A 49 -8.15 6.69 6.22
N LEU A 50 -7.80 7.37 5.12
CA LEU A 50 -6.74 8.37 5.09
C LEU A 50 -7.07 9.58 5.99
N ARG A 51 -8.34 10.00 6.02
CA ARG A 51 -8.81 11.05 6.92
C ARG A 51 -8.74 10.63 8.39
N GLU A 52 -9.11 9.40 8.72
CA GLU A 52 -8.96 8.84 10.07
C GLU A 52 -7.49 8.86 10.53
N LEU A 53 -6.56 8.58 9.61
CA LEU A 53 -5.12 8.64 9.87
C LEU A 53 -4.55 10.08 9.89
N GLY A 54 -5.39 11.08 9.64
CA GLY A 54 -5.01 12.49 9.65
C GLY A 54 -4.11 12.89 8.48
N GLN A 55 -4.31 12.31 7.29
CA GLN A 55 -3.57 12.67 6.08
C GLN A 55 -4.03 14.09 5.63
N PRO A 56 -3.13 15.10 5.57
CA PRO A 56 -3.52 16.50 5.43
C PRO A 56 -4.19 16.83 4.09
N GLU A 57 -3.70 16.28 2.98
CA GLU A 57 -4.31 16.49 1.67
C GLU A 57 -5.69 15.84 1.58
N ALA A 58 -5.88 14.66 2.19
CA ALA A 58 -7.19 14.02 2.27
C ALA A 58 -8.20 14.82 3.11
N LEU A 59 -7.74 15.55 4.13
CA LEU A 59 -8.58 16.43 4.96
C LEU A 59 -8.95 17.74 4.24
N GLN A 60 -8.09 18.24 3.36
CA GLN A 60 -8.35 19.43 2.56
C GLN A 60 -9.26 19.16 1.36
N GLU A 61 -9.13 17.98 0.75
CA GLU A 61 -9.91 17.60 -0.41
C GLU A 61 -11.40 17.42 -0.04
N THR A 62 -12.31 18.02 -0.81
CA THR A 62 -13.76 17.92 -0.58
C THR A 62 -14.25 16.49 -0.80
N ASP A 63 -14.86 15.89 0.23
CA ASP A 63 -15.52 14.59 0.11
C ASP A 63 -16.86 14.75 -0.61
N ARG A 64 -16.89 14.44 -1.90
CA ARG A 64 -18.13 14.43 -2.68
C ARG A 64 -19.05 13.28 -2.28
N GLY A 65 -18.49 12.16 -1.80
CA GLY A 65 -19.23 10.98 -1.32
C GLY A 65 -19.91 11.18 0.03
N ALA A 66 -19.52 12.18 0.81
CA ALA A 66 -20.07 12.46 2.14
C ALA A 66 -21.59 12.63 2.17
N TYR A 67 -22.17 13.22 1.12
CA TYR A 67 -23.61 13.46 1.03
C TYR A 67 -24.40 12.23 0.58
N TRP A 68 -23.75 11.23 -0.01
CA TRP A 68 -24.42 10.04 -0.55
C TRP A 68 -23.56 8.77 -0.44
N HIS A 69 -23.34 8.33 0.80
CA HIS A 69 -22.51 7.16 1.13
C HIS A 69 -22.92 5.88 0.36
N SER A 70 -24.22 5.67 0.14
CA SER A 70 -24.74 4.47 -0.54
C SER A 70 -24.47 4.43 -2.05
N ALA A 71 -24.10 5.56 -2.67
CA ALA A 71 -23.81 5.65 -4.10
C ALA A 71 -22.33 5.88 -4.38
N ALA A 72 -21.48 6.06 -3.36
CA ALA A 72 -20.02 6.10 -3.49
C ALA A 72 -19.42 4.71 -3.77
N THR A 73 -20.05 3.97 -4.68
CA THR A 73 -19.60 2.65 -5.13
C THR A 73 -18.44 2.79 -6.12
N PRO A 74 -17.61 1.75 -6.32
CA PRO A 74 -16.55 1.76 -7.31
C PRO A 74 -16.98 2.10 -8.74
N ARG A 75 -18.27 1.93 -9.05
CA ARG A 75 -18.88 2.20 -10.34
C ARG A 75 -19.38 3.64 -10.51
N GLU A 76 -19.34 4.46 -9.46
CA GLU A 76 -19.79 5.86 -9.51
C GLU A 76 -18.60 6.82 -9.62
N PRO A 77 -18.25 7.26 -10.84
CA PRO A 77 -17.09 8.13 -11.07
C PRO A 77 -17.21 9.47 -10.35
N ALA A 78 -18.43 9.99 -10.12
CA ALA A 78 -18.59 11.31 -9.50
C ALA A 78 -18.23 11.31 -7.99
N LEU A 79 -18.31 10.15 -7.34
CA LEU A 79 -18.18 10.01 -5.89
C LEU A 79 -16.97 9.15 -5.47
N ASN A 80 -16.40 8.35 -6.39
CA ASN A 80 -15.29 7.43 -6.12
C ASN A 80 -14.00 7.80 -6.88
N GLN A 81 -13.68 9.09 -6.94
CA GLN A 81 -12.47 9.63 -7.57
C GLN A 81 -11.74 10.61 -6.63
N CYS A 82 -11.35 10.14 -5.44
CA CYS A 82 -10.70 10.99 -4.43
C CYS A 82 -9.18 10.77 -4.37
N GLY A 83 -8.48 11.64 -3.65
CA GLY A 83 -7.06 11.51 -3.31
C GLY A 83 -6.10 11.95 -4.41
N ALA A 84 -6.58 12.77 -5.35
CA ALA A 84 -5.75 13.30 -6.43
C ALA A 84 -4.63 14.21 -5.91
N LEU A 85 -4.81 14.80 -4.73
CA LEU A 85 -3.83 15.69 -4.09
C LEU A 85 -2.81 14.93 -3.23
N ILE A 86 -3.03 13.65 -2.95
CA ILE A 86 -2.23 12.90 -1.98
C ILE A 86 -0.87 12.51 -2.61
N PRO A 87 0.26 12.73 -1.88
CA PRO A 87 1.57 12.33 -2.37
C PRO A 87 1.64 10.81 -2.59
N ARG A 88 2.21 10.37 -3.72
CA ARG A 88 2.33 8.94 -4.06
C ARG A 88 3.26 8.17 -3.14
N ASP A 89 4.17 8.87 -2.45
CA ASP A 89 5.07 8.32 -1.46
C ASP A 89 4.60 8.52 -0.02
N ASP A 90 3.36 8.98 0.19
CA ASP A 90 2.81 9.16 1.53
C ASP A 90 2.71 7.82 2.27
N ARG A 91 3.26 7.76 3.48
CA ARG A 91 3.30 6.54 4.29
C ARG A 91 1.91 6.05 4.67
N ARG A 92 0.95 6.96 4.89
CA ARG A 92 -0.44 6.61 5.20
C ARG A 92 -1.13 6.10 3.95
N LEU A 93 -0.90 6.71 2.79
CA LEU A 93 -1.39 6.19 1.51
C LEU A 93 -0.93 4.75 1.27
N ILE A 94 0.37 4.49 1.43
CA ILE A 94 0.95 3.15 1.28
C ILE A 94 0.29 2.18 2.26
N GLN A 95 0.18 2.57 3.53
CA GLN A 95 -0.47 1.75 4.55
C GLN A 95 -1.91 1.41 4.18
N VAL A 96 -2.71 2.37 3.72
CA VAL A 96 -4.12 2.15 3.37
C VAL A 96 -4.26 1.25 2.15
N VAL A 97 -3.39 1.41 1.14
CA VAL A 97 -3.39 0.54 -0.04
C VAL A 97 -2.94 -0.88 0.32
N GLU A 98 -1.98 -1.04 1.25
CA GLU A 98 -1.59 -2.37 1.75
C GLU A 98 -2.68 -3.00 2.63
N GLU A 99 -3.41 -2.20 3.41
CA GLU A 99 -4.50 -2.64 4.31
C GLU A 99 -5.76 -3.06 3.52
N LEU A 100 -6.17 -2.27 2.52
CA LEU A 100 -7.40 -2.47 1.77
C LEU A 100 -7.21 -3.24 0.45
N GLY A 101 -5.98 -3.33 -0.07
CA GLY A 101 -5.69 -3.99 -1.34
C GLY A 101 -6.54 -3.43 -2.48
N GLU A 102 -7.28 -4.30 -3.17
CA GLU A 102 -8.14 -3.92 -4.29
C GLU A 102 -9.31 -3.02 -3.89
N GLU A 103 -9.73 -3.05 -2.62
CA GLU A 103 -10.77 -2.13 -2.13
C GLU A 103 -10.28 -0.68 -2.05
N ALA A 104 -8.96 -0.45 -2.09
CA ALA A 104 -8.41 0.90 -2.18
C ALA A 104 -8.57 1.52 -3.58
N ASN A 105 -8.87 0.71 -4.60
CA ASN A 105 -8.94 1.15 -5.98
C ASN A 105 -10.13 2.08 -6.20
N GLY A 106 -9.84 3.31 -6.64
CA GLY A 106 -10.85 4.25 -7.11
C GLY A 106 -11.53 3.78 -8.41
N HIS A 107 -12.42 4.61 -8.93
CA HIS A 107 -13.14 4.32 -10.17
C HIS A 107 -12.17 4.08 -11.34
N CYS A 108 -12.18 2.87 -11.91
CA CYS A 108 -11.28 2.45 -12.98
C CYS A 108 -9.78 2.64 -12.66
N ALA A 109 -9.38 2.64 -11.39
CA ALA A 109 -7.97 2.66 -10.99
C ALA A 109 -7.49 1.24 -10.61
N ASP A 110 -6.19 1.00 -10.77
CA ASP A 110 -5.53 -0.24 -10.33
C ASP A 110 -4.27 0.15 -9.55
N LEU A 111 -4.39 0.28 -8.23
CA LEU A 111 -3.32 0.77 -7.38
C LEU A 111 -2.35 -0.35 -7.02
N LYS A 112 -1.05 -0.07 -7.16
CA LYS A 112 0.01 -1.01 -6.78
C LYS A 112 1.10 -0.29 -6.00
N VAL A 113 1.51 -0.91 -4.89
CA VAL A 113 2.67 -0.47 -4.12
C VAL A 113 3.93 -1.10 -4.70
N ILE A 114 4.93 -0.28 -5.01
CA ILE A 114 6.25 -0.73 -5.45
C ILE A 114 7.35 -0.15 -4.55
N GLY A 115 8.46 -0.87 -4.43
CA GLY A 115 9.64 -0.42 -3.69
C GLY A 115 10.71 0.09 -4.64
N ILE A 116 11.25 1.26 -4.34
CA ILE A 116 12.33 1.92 -5.07
C ILE A 116 13.52 2.07 -4.12
N PRO A 117 14.76 1.89 -4.57
CA PRO A 117 15.93 2.21 -3.76
C PRO A 117 15.92 3.68 -3.29
N ASP A 118 16.25 3.89 -2.02
CA ASP A 118 16.40 5.20 -1.41
C ASP A 118 17.58 5.96 -2.05
N GLY A 119 17.42 7.26 -2.27
CA GLY A 119 18.40 8.08 -2.98
C GLY A 119 18.28 8.08 -4.51
N VAL A 120 17.35 7.30 -5.08
CA VAL A 120 17.05 7.36 -6.52
C VAL A 120 15.91 8.34 -6.78
N GLN A 121 16.16 9.30 -7.67
CA GLN A 121 15.10 10.14 -8.23
C GLN A 121 14.25 9.30 -9.17
N TRP A 122 12.93 9.39 -9.04
CA TRP A 122 12.00 8.64 -9.85
C TRP A 122 11.00 9.57 -10.52
N VAL A 123 10.56 9.16 -11.70
CA VAL A 123 9.49 9.82 -12.44
C VAL A 123 8.41 8.80 -12.79
N ILE A 124 7.15 9.22 -12.65
CA ILE A 124 6.02 8.44 -13.16
C ILE A 124 5.86 8.80 -14.63
N THR A 125 6.07 7.83 -15.50
CA THR A 125 5.82 7.94 -16.93
C THR A 125 4.62 7.09 -17.29
N LYS A 126 3.72 7.62 -18.13
CA LYS A 126 2.59 6.84 -18.63
C LYS A 126 2.98 6.22 -19.97
N THR A 127 3.10 4.90 -20.02
CA THR A 127 3.44 4.17 -21.26
C THR A 127 2.32 3.18 -21.56
N ASN A 128 1.75 3.26 -22.77
CA ASN A 128 0.62 2.41 -23.21
C ASN A 128 -0.56 2.40 -22.23
N GLY A 129 -0.81 3.52 -21.55
CA GLY A 129 -1.93 3.69 -20.63
C GLY A 129 -1.64 3.37 -19.17
N SER A 130 -0.65 2.54 -18.84
CA SER A 130 -0.30 2.26 -17.44
C SER A 130 0.76 3.24 -16.93
N GLU A 131 0.67 3.65 -15.65
CA GLU A 131 1.79 4.33 -15.00
C GLU A 131 2.94 3.32 -14.80
N GLN A 132 4.12 3.71 -15.24
CA GLN A 132 5.39 3.03 -15.05
C GLN A 132 6.31 3.98 -14.28
N VAL A 133 7.08 3.43 -13.35
CA VAL A 133 8.06 4.24 -12.63
C VAL A 133 9.43 3.94 -13.17
N SER A 134 10.09 5.00 -13.63
CA SER A 134 11.43 4.94 -14.20
C SER A 134 12.37 5.75 -13.31
N GLU A 135 13.55 5.18 -13.09
CA GLU A 135 14.64 5.88 -12.40
C GLU A 135 15.11 7.04 -13.30
N GLN A 136 15.15 8.24 -12.74
CA GLN A 136 15.65 9.42 -13.43
C GLN A 136 17.18 9.39 -13.38
N HIS A 137 17.79 8.81 -14.41
CA HIS A 137 19.21 8.98 -14.64
C HIS A 137 19.46 10.36 -15.25
N ARG A 138 20.23 11.19 -14.55
CA ARG A 138 20.81 12.41 -15.11
C ARG A 138 21.82 12.00 -16.17
N THR A 139 21.57 12.33 -17.44
CA THR A 139 22.54 12.24 -18.53
C THR A 139 23.61 13.33 -18.43
#